data_AF-A0A1G8LTT4-F1
#
_entry.id   AF-A0A1G8LTT4-F1
#
_cell.length_a   1.000
_cell.length_b   1.000
_cell.length_c   1.000
_cell.angle_alpha   90.00
_cell.angle_beta   90.00
_cell.angle_gamma   90.00
#
_symmetry.space_group_name_H-M   'P 1'
#
loop_
_entity.id
_entity.type
_entity.pdbx_description
1 polymer ?
#
loop_
_entity_poly.entity_id
_entity_poly.type
_entity_poly.pdbx_seq_one_letter_code
_entity_poly.pdbx_strand_id
1 'polypeptide(L)'
;MGETIKNYENLLKVFAELRKFGIITNTDITDWADEILASENLSDYEFIEISTTKNSHDLIVILEKNSQYPNLEIVCRAMLGILYHSLTASLEFKKALKVIHEISYEEKLTNDEQFLLYGFSEISMYDLRGNYEGFRLFKEDLMEFLKIYKDFTLTNYKEWNLINEILLPALTEKLEKINHNYPY
;
A
#
# COMPACT_ATOMS: atom_id res chain seq x y z
N MET A 1 -9.49 6.16 27.10
CA MET A 1 -8.26 5.35 27.15
C MET A 1 -7.41 5.92 26.02
N GLY A 2 -6.22 6.46 26.29
CA GLY A 2 -5.45 7.14 25.24
C GLY A 2 -5.09 6.19 24.11
N GLU A 3 -5.04 6.70 22.88
CA GLU A 3 -4.58 5.95 21.71
C GLU A 3 -3.08 5.70 21.83
N THR A 4 -2.67 4.43 21.77
CA THR A 4 -1.24 4.08 21.71
C THR A 4 -0.78 3.95 20.28
N ILE A 5 0.43 4.41 19.97
CA ILE A 5 1.00 4.30 18.62
C ILE A 5 1.07 2.84 18.15
N LYS A 6 1.14 1.90 19.09
CA LYS A 6 1.10 0.45 18.83
C LYS A 6 -0.22 -0.06 18.27
N ASN A 7 -1.31 0.71 18.35
CA ASN A 7 -2.56 0.35 17.68
C ASN A 7 -2.49 0.55 16.15
N TYR A 8 -1.45 1.22 15.65
CA TYR A 8 -1.34 1.67 14.26
C TYR A 8 -0.24 0.95 13.49
N GLU A 9 0.30 -0.19 13.96
CA GLU A 9 1.47 -0.84 13.36
C GLU A 9 1.31 -1.10 11.84
N ASN A 10 0.13 -1.54 11.40
CA ASN A 10 -0.15 -1.74 9.97
C ASN A 10 -0.05 -0.43 9.17
N LEU A 11 -0.69 0.63 9.66
CA LEU A 11 -0.67 1.94 9.00
C LEU A 11 0.75 2.52 8.98
N LEU A 12 1.47 2.42 10.10
CA LEU A 12 2.85 2.91 10.23
C LEU A 12 3.79 2.18 9.25
N LYS A 13 3.61 0.85 9.08
CA LYS A 13 4.36 0.08 8.09
C LYS A 13 4.04 0.53 6.67
N VAL A 14 2.76 0.71 6.34
CA VAL A 14 2.32 1.24 5.04
C VAL A 14 2.93 2.63 4.78
N PHE A 15 2.92 3.52 5.78
CA PHE A 15 3.53 4.84 5.67
C PHE A 15 5.03 4.75 5.40
N ALA A 16 5.75 3.92 6.14
CA ALA A 16 7.19 3.74 5.94
C ALA A 16 7.51 3.29 4.51
N GLU A 17 6.83 2.25 4.03
CA GLU A 17 7.10 1.70 2.69
C GLU A 17 6.70 2.66 1.57
N LEU A 18 5.46 3.16 1.59
CA LEU A 18 4.98 4.07 0.55
C LEU A 18 5.78 5.39 0.52
N ARG A 19 6.31 5.83 1.67
CA ARG A 19 7.16 7.01 1.74
C ARG A 19 8.52 6.79 1.09
N LYS A 20 9.14 5.61 1.25
CA LYS A 20 10.43 5.25 0.59
C LYS A 20 10.31 5.35 -0.93
N PHE A 21 9.17 4.95 -1.48
CA PHE A 21 8.90 5.03 -2.93
C PHE A 21 8.36 6.40 -3.39
N GLY A 22 8.12 7.33 -2.47
CA GLY A 22 7.59 8.67 -2.76
C GLY A 22 6.19 8.61 -3.36
N ILE A 23 5.37 7.67 -2.89
CA ILE A 23 3.93 7.54 -3.18
C ILE A 23 3.15 8.50 -2.30
N ILE A 24 3.52 8.57 -1.02
CA ILE A 24 3.00 9.54 -0.04
C ILE A 24 4.11 10.50 0.38
N THR A 25 3.71 11.64 0.94
CA THR A 25 4.56 12.72 1.39
C THR A 25 4.76 12.69 2.91
N ASN A 26 5.68 13.51 3.42
CA ASN A 26 5.77 13.72 4.87
C ASN A 26 4.48 14.36 5.40
N THR A 27 3.89 15.28 4.63
CA THR A 27 2.67 16.01 5.02
C THR A 27 1.50 15.06 5.26
N ASP A 28 1.30 14.07 4.39
CA ASP A 28 0.24 13.06 4.59
C ASP A 28 0.37 12.33 5.94
N ILE A 29 1.61 12.11 6.40
CA ILE A 29 1.92 11.38 7.64
C ILE A 29 1.83 12.31 8.86
N THR A 30 2.34 13.54 8.74
CA THR A 30 2.28 14.52 9.84
C THR A 30 0.85 14.98 10.09
N ASP A 31 0.06 15.19 9.04
CA ASP A 31 -1.34 15.60 9.14
C ASP A 31 -2.16 14.52 9.86
N TRP A 32 -1.92 13.23 9.54
CA TRP A 32 -2.51 12.12 10.28
C TRP A 32 -2.12 12.13 11.78
N ALA A 33 -0.85 12.37 12.10
CA ALA A 33 -0.42 12.42 13.50
C ALA A 33 -1.04 13.62 14.24
N ASP A 34 -1.14 14.77 13.58
CA ASP A 34 -1.79 15.97 14.09
C ASP A 34 -3.28 15.75 14.36
N GLU A 35 -3.98 15.03 13.49
CA GLU A 35 -5.38 14.65 13.71
C GLU A 35 -5.56 13.82 14.98
N ILE A 36 -4.68 12.83 15.21
CA ILE A 36 -4.69 12.02 16.43
C ILE A 36 -4.45 12.91 17.66
N LEU A 37 -3.41 13.75 17.64
CA LEU A 37 -3.08 14.68 18.74
C LEU A 37 -4.20 15.67 19.03
N ALA A 38 -4.94 16.12 18.01
CA ALA A 38 -6.05 17.05 18.17
C ALA A 38 -7.32 16.38 18.74
N SER A 39 -7.52 15.09 18.44
CA SER A 39 -8.69 14.33 18.88
C SER A 39 -8.59 13.76 20.30
N GLU A 40 -7.36 13.58 20.81
CA GLU A 40 -7.11 12.84 22.04
C GLU A 40 -6.59 13.74 23.18
N ASN A 41 -7.08 13.50 24.39
CA ASN A 41 -6.61 14.22 25.59
C ASN A 41 -5.21 13.78 26.05
N LEU A 42 -4.80 12.56 25.70
CA LEU A 42 -3.50 11.97 26.00
C LEU A 42 -3.10 11.07 24.84
N SER A 43 -2.00 11.40 24.17
CA SER A 43 -1.39 10.61 23.09
C SER A 43 0.04 10.24 23.44
N ASP A 44 0.52 9.12 22.91
CA ASP A 44 1.91 8.69 23.02
C ASP A 44 2.88 9.75 22.46
N TYR A 45 4.07 9.85 23.06
CA TYR A 45 5.10 10.82 22.68
C TYR A 45 5.52 10.69 21.20
N GLU A 46 5.46 9.48 20.67
CA GLU A 46 5.81 9.18 19.29
C GLU A 46 4.91 9.91 18.28
N PHE A 47 3.66 10.22 18.60
CA PHE A 47 2.81 11.05 17.73
C PHE A 47 3.35 12.48 17.62
N ILE A 48 3.87 13.04 18.72
CA ILE A 48 4.52 14.35 18.72
C ILE A 48 5.81 14.28 17.90
N GLU A 49 6.59 13.20 18.04
CA GLU A 49 7.80 13.00 17.26
C GLU A 49 7.51 12.93 15.76
N ILE A 50 6.46 12.20 15.35
CA ILE A 50 6.02 12.13 13.95
C ILE A 50 5.56 13.50 13.46
N SER A 51 4.65 14.17 14.17
CA SER A 51 4.11 15.50 13.81
C SER A 51 5.19 16.56 13.61
N THR A 52 6.23 16.54 14.45
CA THR A 52 7.26 17.58 14.46
C THR A 52 8.48 17.27 13.60
N THR A 53 8.62 16.03 13.10
CA THR A 53 9.81 15.65 12.33
C THR A 53 9.81 16.26 10.94
N LYS A 54 10.94 16.89 10.57
CA LYS A 54 11.10 17.54 9.25
C LYS A 54 11.93 16.69 8.28
N ASN A 55 12.68 15.74 8.81
CA ASN A 55 13.56 14.89 8.03
C ASN A 55 12.83 13.62 7.60
N SER A 56 12.79 13.36 6.29
CA SER A 56 12.15 12.15 5.75
C SER A 56 12.80 10.86 6.22
N HIS A 57 14.12 10.83 6.42
CA HIS A 57 14.81 9.63 6.87
C HIS A 57 14.46 9.32 8.31
N ASP A 58 14.53 10.33 9.18
CA ASP A 58 14.19 10.18 10.60
C ASP A 58 12.72 9.78 10.77
N LEU A 59 11.81 10.35 9.95
CA LEU A 59 10.41 9.92 9.90
C LEU A 59 10.27 8.43 9.61
N ILE A 60 10.94 7.90 8.59
CA ILE A 60 10.89 6.48 8.24
C ILE A 60 11.41 5.63 9.41
N VAL A 61 12.50 6.03 10.05
CA VAL A 61 13.07 5.30 11.21
C VAL A 61 12.08 5.25 12.37
N ILE A 62 11.38 6.36 12.67
CA ILE A 62 10.35 6.42 13.72
C ILE A 62 9.18 5.48 13.38
N LEU A 63 8.71 5.50 12.14
CA LEU A 63 7.62 4.63 11.67
C LEU A 63 8.00 3.15 11.80
N GLU A 64 9.17 2.76 11.28
CA GLU A 64 9.65 1.37 11.32
C GLU A 64 9.87 0.85 12.74
N LYS A 65 10.44 1.69 13.62
CA LYS A 65 10.62 1.36 15.04
C LYS A 65 9.28 1.04 15.72
N ASN A 66 8.21 1.71 15.31
CA ASN A 66 6.90 1.55 15.91
C ASN A 66 6.03 0.48 15.22
N SER A 67 6.38 0.03 14.01
CA SER A 67 5.71 -1.03 13.26
C SER A 67 6.51 -2.34 13.25
N GLN A 68 6.82 -2.90 14.43
CA GLN A 68 7.68 -4.09 14.52
C GLN A 68 6.94 -5.40 14.22
N TYR A 69 5.64 -5.47 14.51
CA TYR A 69 4.85 -6.69 14.36
C TYR A 69 3.56 -6.47 13.54
N PRO A 70 3.63 -5.81 12.37
CA PRO A 70 2.45 -5.58 11.56
C PRO A 70 1.93 -6.89 10.96
N ASN A 71 0.63 -6.94 10.69
CA ASN A 71 0.06 -7.97 9.83
C ASN A 71 0.41 -7.64 8.38
N LEU A 72 1.45 -8.31 7.86
CA LEU A 72 2.00 -8.02 6.54
C LEU A 72 1.05 -8.33 5.38
N GLU A 73 0.12 -9.28 5.54
CA GLU A 73 -0.92 -9.54 4.53
C GLU A 73 -1.79 -8.31 4.33
N ILE A 74 -2.26 -7.72 5.44
CA ILE A 74 -3.09 -6.51 5.42
C ILE A 74 -2.29 -5.30 4.92
N VAL A 75 -1.03 -5.16 5.34
CA VAL A 75 -0.13 -4.10 4.86
C VAL A 75 0.02 -4.16 3.35
N CYS A 76 0.34 -5.33 2.79
CA CYS A 76 0.52 -5.51 1.35
C CYS A 76 -0.77 -5.16 0.59
N ARG A 77 -1.92 -5.69 1.01
CA ARG A 77 -3.22 -5.39 0.37
C ARG A 77 -3.60 -3.92 0.48
N ALA A 78 -3.31 -3.29 1.63
CA ALA A 78 -3.53 -1.87 1.80
C ALA A 78 -2.66 -1.03 0.85
N MET A 79 -1.37 -1.39 0.71
CA MET A 79 -0.49 -0.74 -0.27
C MET A 79 -1.04 -0.86 -1.69
N LEU A 80 -1.54 -2.04 -2.11
CA LEU A 80 -2.16 -2.24 -3.42
C LEU A 80 -3.39 -1.35 -3.63
N GLY A 81 -4.26 -1.23 -2.62
CA GLY A 81 -5.41 -0.32 -2.67
C GLY A 81 -5.01 1.16 -2.76
N ILE A 82 -3.98 1.56 -2.01
CA ILE A 82 -3.46 2.93 -2.08
C ILE A 82 -2.82 3.23 -3.43
N LEU A 83 -2.15 2.25 -4.06
CA LEU A 83 -1.64 2.38 -5.42
C LEU A 83 -2.77 2.57 -6.43
N TYR A 84 -3.88 1.84 -6.31
CA TYR A 84 -5.06 2.02 -7.16
C TYR A 84 -5.51 3.50 -7.14
N HIS A 85 -5.75 4.05 -5.95
CA HIS A 85 -6.19 5.44 -5.80
C HIS A 85 -5.13 6.43 -6.30
N SER A 86 -3.87 6.21 -5.95
CA SER A 86 -2.78 7.09 -6.36
C SER A 86 -2.63 7.14 -7.89
N LEU A 87 -2.73 6.00 -8.57
CA LEU A 87 -2.69 5.93 -10.03
C LEU A 87 -3.88 6.62 -10.70
N THR A 88 -5.08 6.54 -10.11
CA THR A 88 -6.24 7.31 -10.59
C THR A 88 -6.05 8.82 -10.38
N ALA A 89 -5.31 9.22 -9.36
CA ALA A 89 -5.08 10.61 -8.97
C ALA A 89 -3.85 11.27 -9.64
N SER A 90 -3.22 10.62 -10.62
CA SER A 90 -2.03 11.06 -11.40
C SER A 90 -0.63 10.64 -10.89
N LEU A 91 -0.52 9.64 -10.02
CA LEU A 91 0.77 9.04 -9.67
C LEU A 91 1.50 8.55 -10.92
N GLU A 92 2.82 8.79 -10.97
CA GLU A 92 3.69 8.20 -11.98
C GLU A 92 3.64 6.67 -11.94
N PHE A 93 3.19 6.06 -13.05
CA PHE A 93 3.05 4.61 -13.18
C PHE A 93 4.32 3.83 -12.80
N LYS A 94 5.50 4.39 -13.12
CA LYS A 94 6.81 3.81 -12.76
C LYS A 94 7.01 3.66 -11.25
N LYS A 95 6.46 4.57 -10.43
CA LYS A 95 6.56 4.46 -8.97
C LYS A 95 5.70 3.31 -8.45
N ALA A 96 4.48 3.15 -8.98
CA ALA A 96 3.61 2.03 -8.61
C ALA A 96 4.25 0.69 -8.95
N LEU A 97 4.91 0.57 -10.10
CA LEU A 97 5.62 -0.66 -10.49
C LEU A 97 6.77 -1.02 -9.56
N LYS A 98 7.48 -0.04 -8.99
CA LYS A 98 8.51 -0.32 -7.97
C LYS A 98 7.92 -0.89 -6.69
N VAL A 99 6.75 -0.41 -6.28
CA VAL A 99 6.05 -0.93 -5.09
C VAL A 99 5.53 -2.34 -5.36
N ILE A 100 4.95 -2.58 -6.54
CA ILE A 100 4.51 -3.91 -6.97
C ILE A 100 5.68 -4.89 -6.99
N HIS A 101 6.83 -4.45 -7.52
CA HIS A 101 8.05 -5.23 -7.50
C HIS A 101 8.42 -5.61 -6.07
N GLU A 102 8.49 -4.66 -5.12
CA GLU A 102 8.81 -4.96 -3.72
C GLU A 102 7.85 -6.01 -3.12
N ILE A 103 6.53 -5.78 -3.24
CA ILE A 103 5.51 -6.70 -2.70
C ILE A 103 5.63 -8.09 -3.35
N SER A 104 6.02 -8.17 -4.62
CA SER A 104 6.18 -9.43 -5.35
C SER A 104 7.30 -10.34 -4.82
N TYR A 105 8.15 -9.87 -3.91
CA TYR A 105 9.19 -10.68 -3.26
C TYR A 105 8.95 -10.91 -1.76
N GLU A 106 7.96 -10.27 -1.12
CA GLU A 106 7.77 -10.43 0.33
C GLU A 106 7.13 -11.78 0.72
N GLU A 107 6.43 -12.45 -0.21
CA GLU A 107 5.69 -13.70 0.00
C GLU A 107 4.73 -13.64 1.21
N LYS A 108 3.97 -12.52 1.31
CA LYS A 108 3.01 -12.25 2.41
C LYS A 108 1.55 -12.35 2.00
N LEU A 109 1.30 -12.58 0.71
CA LEU A 109 -0.02 -12.71 0.13
C LEU A 109 -0.30 -14.18 -0.24
N THR A 110 -1.51 -14.47 -0.71
CA THR A 110 -1.83 -15.81 -1.22
C THR A 110 -1.02 -16.12 -2.49
N ASN A 111 -0.85 -17.41 -2.80
CA ASN A 111 -0.08 -17.84 -3.97
C ASN A 111 -0.57 -17.20 -5.28
N ASP A 112 -1.88 -17.06 -5.47
CA ASP A 112 -2.46 -16.47 -6.68
C ASP A 112 -2.17 -14.97 -6.78
N GLU A 113 -2.25 -14.24 -5.66
CA GLU A 113 -1.86 -12.84 -5.60
C GLU A 113 -0.36 -12.67 -5.91
N GLN A 114 0.47 -13.51 -5.30
CA GLN A 114 1.92 -13.47 -5.46
C GLN A 114 2.32 -13.78 -6.90
N PHE A 115 1.69 -14.79 -7.51
CA PHE A 115 1.92 -15.18 -8.90
C PHE A 115 1.59 -14.03 -9.87
N LEU A 116 0.43 -13.38 -9.70
CA LEU A 116 0.04 -12.25 -10.55
C LEU A 116 0.96 -11.05 -10.35
N LEU A 117 1.31 -10.71 -9.11
CA LEU A 117 2.25 -9.62 -8.80
C LEU A 117 3.64 -9.85 -9.40
N TYR A 118 4.16 -11.07 -9.30
CA TYR A 118 5.44 -11.44 -9.91
C TYR A 118 5.38 -11.26 -11.43
N GLY A 119 4.28 -11.68 -12.06
CA GLY A 119 4.00 -11.46 -13.47
C GLY A 119 4.05 -9.99 -13.89
N PHE A 120 3.32 -9.11 -13.19
CA PHE A 120 3.34 -7.67 -13.43
C PHE A 120 4.75 -7.07 -13.22
N SER A 121 5.45 -7.52 -12.18
CA SER A 121 6.83 -7.10 -11.88
C SER A 121 7.79 -7.44 -13.03
N GLU A 122 7.79 -8.69 -13.51
CA GLU A 122 8.68 -9.12 -14.59
C GLU A 122 8.39 -8.37 -15.89
N ILE A 123 7.12 -8.28 -16.32
CA ILE A 123 6.73 -7.55 -17.53
C ILE A 123 7.19 -6.09 -17.48
N SER A 124 7.14 -5.46 -16.30
CA SER A 124 7.60 -4.09 -16.13
C SER A 124 9.11 -3.89 -16.35
N MET A 125 9.91 -4.95 -16.18
CA MET A 125 11.35 -4.93 -16.42
C MET A 125 11.72 -5.13 -17.89
N TYR A 126 10.91 -5.90 -18.64
CA TYR A 126 11.06 -6.10 -20.08
C TYR A 126 10.46 -4.93 -20.85
N ASP A 127 11.14 -3.79 -20.72
CA ASP A 127 11.04 -2.54 -21.48
C ASP A 127 9.86 -2.47 -22.47
N LEU A 128 8.73 -1.90 -22.04
CA LEU A 128 7.59 -1.51 -22.90
C LEU A 128 7.95 -0.39 -23.92
N ARG A 129 9.25 -0.14 -24.14
CA ARG A 129 9.76 0.85 -25.09
C ARG A 129 9.46 0.43 -26.52
N GLY A 130 8.42 1.03 -27.06
CA GLY A 130 8.13 1.03 -28.50
C GLY A 130 6.73 0.57 -28.86
N ASN A 131 5.99 -0.04 -27.93
CA ASN A 131 4.61 -0.49 -28.16
C ASN A 131 3.65 0.25 -27.22
N TYR A 132 3.15 1.40 -27.68
CA TYR A 132 2.18 2.21 -26.94
C TYR A 132 0.94 1.41 -26.56
N GLU A 133 0.45 0.55 -27.45
CA GLU A 133 -0.75 -0.24 -27.22
C GLU A 133 -0.50 -1.34 -26.17
N GLY A 134 0.65 -2.01 -26.22
CA GLY A 134 1.07 -2.97 -25.20
C GLY A 134 1.21 -2.32 -23.83
N PHE A 135 1.78 -1.10 -23.77
CA PHE A 135 1.87 -0.34 -22.52
C PHE A 135 0.49 0.08 -21.99
N ARG A 136 -0.42 0.48 -22.87
CA ARG A 136 -1.80 0.85 -22.51
C ARG A 136 -2.55 -0.34 -21.91
N LEU A 137 -2.52 -1.49 -22.59
CA LEU A 137 -3.18 -2.71 -22.12
C LEU A 137 -2.60 -3.17 -20.77
N PHE A 138 -1.27 -3.24 -20.66
CA PHE A 138 -0.61 -3.58 -19.40
C PHE A 138 -1.05 -2.67 -18.24
N LYS A 139 -1.17 -1.35 -18.48
CA LYS A 139 -1.69 -0.41 -17.49
C LYS A 139 -3.15 -0.70 -17.13
N GLU A 140 -4.00 -0.98 -18.12
CA GLU A 140 -5.41 -1.28 -17.91
C GLU A 140 -5.60 -2.52 -17.05
N ASP A 141 -4.88 -3.59 -17.33
CA ASP A 141 -5.08 -4.80 -16.57
C ASP A 141 -4.43 -4.73 -15.18
N LEU A 142 -3.31 -4.03 -15.03
CA LEU A 142 -2.76 -3.75 -13.70
C LEU A 142 -3.77 -2.93 -12.88
N MET A 143 -4.45 -1.96 -13.49
CA MET A 143 -5.51 -1.21 -12.82
C MET A 143 -6.68 -2.11 -12.43
N GLU A 144 -7.09 -3.08 -13.28
CA GLU A 144 -8.16 -4.02 -12.95
C GLU A 144 -7.75 -4.98 -11.83
N PHE A 145 -6.49 -5.41 -11.78
CA PHE A 145 -5.94 -6.16 -10.65
C PHE A 145 -5.96 -5.33 -9.36
N LEU A 146 -5.40 -4.11 -9.37
CA LEU A 146 -5.33 -3.25 -8.18
C LEU A 146 -6.71 -2.86 -7.64
N LYS A 147 -7.72 -2.76 -8.52
CA LYS A 147 -9.12 -2.48 -8.17
C LYS A 147 -9.74 -3.52 -7.25
N ILE A 148 -9.20 -4.74 -7.18
CA ILE A 148 -9.61 -5.75 -6.18
C ILE A 148 -9.48 -5.20 -4.76
N TYR A 149 -8.47 -4.36 -4.53
CA TYR A 149 -8.09 -3.79 -3.24
C TYR A 149 -8.55 -2.33 -3.05
N LYS A 150 -9.40 -1.80 -3.95
CA LYS A 150 -9.81 -0.39 -3.95
C LYS A 150 -10.45 0.09 -2.63
N ASP A 151 -10.99 -0.82 -1.82
CA ASP A 151 -11.66 -0.44 -0.58
C ASP A 151 -10.65 -0.10 0.52
N PHE A 152 -9.36 -0.46 0.37
CA PHE A 152 -8.29 0.01 1.24
C PHE A 152 -7.87 1.43 0.87
N THR A 153 -8.02 2.37 1.81
CA THR A 153 -7.60 3.77 1.68
C THR A 153 -6.79 4.20 2.90
N LEU A 154 -6.04 5.29 2.80
CA LEU A 154 -5.36 5.87 3.95
C LEU A 154 -6.32 6.44 4.99
N THR A 155 -7.56 6.78 4.61
CA THR A 155 -8.54 7.40 5.52
C THR A 155 -9.36 6.38 6.31
N ASN A 156 -9.39 5.11 5.89
CA ASN A 156 -10.16 4.05 6.55
C ASN A 156 -9.27 2.95 7.17
N TYR A 157 -8.05 3.31 7.58
CA TYR A 157 -7.07 2.36 8.12
C TYR A 157 -7.58 1.57 9.34
N LYS A 158 -8.50 2.14 10.13
CA LYS A 158 -9.15 1.45 11.27
C LYS A 158 -10.03 0.28 10.81
N GLU A 159 -10.48 0.27 9.57
CA GLU A 159 -11.38 -0.73 8.99
C GLU A 159 -10.65 -1.81 8.19
N TRP A 160 -9.33 -1.69 7.98
CA TRP A 160 -8.58 -2.59 7.10
C TRP A 160 -8.69 -4.07 7.46
N ASN A 161 -8.77 -4.41 8.76
CA ASN A 161 -8.99 -5.81 9.17
C ASN A 161 -10.34 -6.32 8.66
N LEU A 162 -11.41 -5.55 8.84
CA LEU A 162 -12.75 -5.91 8.38
C LEU A 162 -12.82 -5.98 6.84
N ILE A 163 -12.19 -5.04 6.15
CA ILE A 163 -12.11 -5.04 4.69
C ILE A 163 -11.40 -6.31 4.21
N ASN A 164 -10.31 -6.71 4.87
CA ASN A 164 -9.60 -7.93 4.57
C ASN A 164 -10.48 -9.17 4.75
N GLU A 165 -11.18 -9.28 5.88
CA GLU A 165 -12.10 -10.37 6.18
C GLU A 165 -13.25 -10.48 5.14
N ILE A 166 -13.77 -9.34 4.68
CA ILE A 166 -14.81 -9.30 3.64
C ILE A 166 -14.25 -9.67 2.26
N LEU A 167 -13.01 -9.29 1.96
CA LEU A 167 -12.36 -9.57 0.69
C LEU A 167 -12.04 -11.05 0.52
N LEU A 168 -11.52 -11.71 1.56
CA LEU A 168 -10.98 -13.06 1.52
C LEU A 168 -11.91 -14.10 0.86
N PRO A 169 -13.21 -14.20 1.20
CA PRO A 169 -14.11 -15.19 0.59
C PRO A 169 -14.31 -15.03 -0.92
N ALA A 170 -14.16 -13.81 -1.44
CA ALA A 170 -14.35 -13.50 -2.87
C ALA A 170 -13.02 -13.36 -3.62
N LEU A 171 -11.88 -13.47 -2.93
CA LEU A 171 -10.58 -13.13 -3.48
C LEU A 171 -10.18 -14.08 -4.61
N THR A 172 -10.30 -15.40 -4.41
CA THR A 172 -9.98 -16.41 -5.43
C THR A 172 -10.77 -16.19 -6.72
N GLU A 173 -12.09 -16.00 -6.63
CA GLU A 173 -12.94 -15.75 -7.81
C GLU A 173 -12.54 -14.46 -8.55
N LYS A 174 -12.17 -13.40 -7.80
CA LYS A 174 -11.69 -12.15 -8.40
C LYS A 174 -10.36 -12.35 -9.12
N LEU A 175 -9.42 -13.08 -8.54
CA LEU A 175 -8.10 -13.33 -9.13
C LEU A 175 -8.18 -14.26 -10.35
N GLU A 176 -9.05 -15.27 -10.33
CA GLU A 176 -9.29 -16.15 -11.48
C GLU A 176 -9.78 -15.38 -12.71
N LYS A 177 -10.62 -14.37 -12.51
CA LYS A 177 -11.09 -13.48 -13.60
C LYS A 177 -9.94 -12.67 -14.20
N ILE A 178 -8.97 -12.24 -13.39
CA ILE A 178 -7.77 -11.55 -13.88
C ILE A 178 -6.87 -12.52 -14.64
N ASN A 179 -6.64 -13.72 -14.10
CA ASN A 179 -5.78 -14.73 -14.71
C ASN A 179 -6.30 -15.19 -16.09
N HIS A 180 -7.62 -15.30 -16.28
CA HIS A 180 -8.20 -15.61 -17.60
C HIS A 180 -7.94 -14.54 -18.67
N ASN A 181 -7.77 -13.28 -18.25
CA ASN A 181 -7.41 -12.18 -19.15
C ASN A 181 -5.89 -12.08 -19.38
N TYR A 182 -5.11 -12.82 -18.59
CA TYR A 182 -3.65 -12.96 -18.69
C TYR A 182 -3.25 -14.43 -18.90
N PRO A 183 -3.59 -15.02 -20.05
CA PRO A 183 -3.05 -16.32 -20.40
C PRO A 183 -1.56 -16.14 -20.66
N TYR A 184 -0.72 -16.53 -19.71
CA TYR A 184 0.63 -16.96 -20.03
C TYR A 184 0.57 -18.17 -20.96
#